data_AF-A0A7W4DGY2-F1
#
_entry.id   AF-A0A7W4DGY2-F1
#
_cell.length_a   1.000
_cell.length_b   1.000
_cell.length_c   1.000
_cell.angle_alpha   90.00
_cell.angle_beta   90.00
_cell.angle_gamma   90.00
#
_symmetry.space_group_name_H-M   'P 1'
#
loop_
_entity.id
_entity.type
_entity.pdbx_description
1 polymer ?
#
loop_
_entity_poly.entity_id
_entity_poly.type
_entity_poly.pdbx_seq_one_letter_code
_entity_poly.pdbx_strand_id
1 'polypeptide(L)'
;MTRIPQTKPLEDRSGSQEAEISSRPLKDLKVALVCDWLTVVGGAEQVLREIHHLFPSAPIYTSQYRPKGIDWFKDAEVKTGWINLFPAFLRRFIAPLRQSYFKHLDLTEYDLVISVSGCDAKYVKTKPGAHFCYCHVPTQYYWGKTEEYQKDPGFGPLNFFIRPIFKLLLPRLRKKDLEAAARPDHYITISEFAKAEIKKFYKREAEVIYPPVNTETFSEVAKYKNITQGNYQIIQQHQNRKSQINKKLYQNIKNDKSQIEQKKYHHIKSDISQIETEIYQNIKVGTRQCETVENSQALNSQDLNSDPCGCSSGYFINFSRQVGWKRLDLAILACLKENQPLILIGDGPEHKNLDRLANRNPKLITLHSVMSQSELKEYLKNAKAFIFPSEEPFGIAPVEALAAGCPVIAYNQGGAKDYILDGKNGLFFEQQSVDSLAKSIKKFNQIYSESENRTEKNKEKSTTKNQAPHSSLLSPQEISETAEKFSNQHFKTQLEHYIKETLKKEGILFDKKQSD
;
A
#
# COMPACT_ATOMS: atom_id res chain seq x y z
N MET A 1 -78.07 44.32 -2.57
CA MET A 1 -77.29 43.72 -1.46
C MET A 1 -76.52 42.57 -2.10
N THR A 2 -75.19 42.48 -2.10
CA THR A 2 -74.24 42.69 -1.00
C THR A 2 -72.85 42.97 -1.60
N ARG A 3 -72.04 43.77 -0.90
CA ARG A 3 -70.78 44.37 -1.37
C ARG A 3 -69.60 43.39 -1.40
N ILE A 4 -68.75 43.56 -2.41
CA ILE A 4 -67.41 42.97 -2.55
C ILE A 4 -66.46 43.65 -1.56
N PRO A 5 -65.66 42.92 -0.76
CA PRO A 5 -64.63 43.53 0.09
C PRO A 5 -63.30 43.72 -0.65
N GLN A 6 -62.71 44.89 -0.45
CA GLN A 6 -61.39 45.29 -0.92
C GLN A 6 -60.26 44.54 -0.21
N THR A 7 -59.20 44.24 -0.96
CA THR A 7 -57.95 43.61 -0.53
C THR A 7 -57.11 44.58 0.31
N LYS A 8 -56.55 44.09 1.43
CA LYS A 8 -55.48 44.76 2.19
C LYS A 8 -54.10 44.33 1.68
N PRO A 9 -53.07 45.18 1.72
CA PRO A 9 -51.72 44.85 1.26
C PRO A 9 -50.99 43.90 2.21
N LEU A 10 -50.03 43.14 1.64
CA LEU A 10 -49.15 42.20 2.33
C LEU A 10 -48.32 42.89 3.42
N GLU A 11 -48.40 42.36 4.64
CA GLU A 11 -47.35 42.54 5.65
C GLU A 11 -46.24 41.51 5.41
N ASP A 12 -45.04 42.04 5.26
CA ASP A 12 -43.77 41.35 5.09
C ASP A 12 -43.47 40.47 6.31
N ARG A 13 -43.45 39.15 6.10
CA ARG A 13 -42.84 38.16 7.01
C ARG A 13 -41.60 37.56 6.36
N SER A 14 -40.68 38.41 5.89
CA SER A 14 -39.30 38.02 5.65
C SER A 14 -38.50 38.15 6.95
N GLY A 15 -38.51 37.08 7.74
CA GLY A 15 -37.72 37.03 8.96
C GLY A 15 -37.77 35.64 9.56
N SER A 16 -36.60 35.00 9.63
CA SER A 16 -36.31 33.71 10.28
C SER A 16 -36.73 32.44 9.51
N GLN A 17 -35.85 31.98 8.60
CA GLN A 17 -35.43 30.56 8.51
C GLN A 17 -34.41 30.25 7.39
N GLU A 18 -33.93 31.22 6.60
CA GLU A 18 -32.98 30.98 5.49
C GLU A 18 -31.52 31.42 5.74
N ALA A 19 -31.12 31.76 6.97
CA ALA A 19 -29.76 32.30 7.22
C ALA A 19 -29.05 31.69 8.43
N GLU A 20 -29.05 30.37 8.55
CA GLU A 20 -28.21 29.67 9.55
C GLU A 20 -27.35 28.55 8.93
N ILE A 21 -27.00 28.67 7.65
CA ILE A 21 -25.76 28.05 7.14
C ILE A 21 -24.62 29.05 7.43
N SER A 22 -24.37 29.29 8.72
CA SER A 22 -23.19 30.03 9.15
C SER A 22 -21.99 29.11 9.01
N SER A 23 -21.17 29.34 7.98
CA SER A 23 -19.96 28.58 7.65
C SER A 23 -19.05 28.32 8.84
N ARG A 24 -18.58 27.08 8.95
CA ARG A 24 -17.72 26.60 10.04
C ARG A 24 -16.30 26.34 9.52
N PRO A 25 -15.23 26.59 10.30
CA PRO A 25 -13.89 26.15 9.94
C PRO A 25 -13.85 24.61 9.82
N LEU A 26 -12.94 24.05 9.02
CA LEU A 26 -12.90 22.61 8.72
C LEU A 26 -12.95 21.70 9.97
N LYS A 27 -12.33 22.14 11.06
CA LYS A 27 -12.30 21.48 12.38
C LYS A 27 -13.66 21.37 13.08
N ASP A 28 -14.62 22.21 12.72
CA ASP A 28 -15.94 22.31 13.33
C ASP A 28 -17.01 21.57 12.48
N LEU A 29 -16.62 20.95 11.36
CA LEU A 29 -17.50 20.12 10.55
C LEU A 29 -17.69 18.75 11.19
N LYS A 30 -18.91 18.21 11.10
CA LYS A 30 -19.18 16.82 11.46
C LYS A 30 -18.75 15.92 10.31
N VAL A 31 -17.61 15.23 10.49
CA VAL A 31 -16.98 14.41 9.45
C VAL A 31 -17.24 12.91 9.68
N ALA A 32 -17.50 12.15 8.60
CA ALA A 32 -17.51 10.70 8.60
C ALA A 32 -16.51 10.14 7.59
N LEU A 33 -15.81 9.07 7.96
CA LEU A 33 -14.95 8.31 7.06
C LEU A 33 -15.65 7.00 6.68
N VAL A 34 -15.49 6.56 5.44
CA VAL A 34 -16.08 5.30 4.96
C VAL A 34 -15.03 4.52 4.19
N CYS A 35 -14.93 3.21 4.43
CA CYS A 35 -14.02 2.34 3.68
C CYS A 35 -14.64 0.96 3.42
N ASP A 36 -14.17 0.27 2.39
CA ASP A 36 -14.80 -0.98 1.93
C ASP A 36 -14.77 -2.08 3.01
N TRP A 37 -13.60 -2.36 3.58
CA TRP A 37 -13.37 -3.31 4.69
C TRP A 37 -12.02 -3.02 5.36
N LEU A 38 -11.87 -3.42 6.64
CA LEU A 38 -10.64 -3.32 7.43
C LEU A 38 -10.22 -4.70 7.95
N THR A 39 -9.68 -5.52 7.07
CA THR A 39 -9.33 -6.92 7.39
C THR A 39 -7.84 -7.23 7.27
N VAL A 40 -7.11 -6.47 6.45
CA VAL A 40 -5.70 -6.68 6.14
C VAL A 40 -5.04 -5.33 5.92
N VAL A 41 -3.72 -5.27 6.11
CA VAL A 41 -2.93 -4.09 5.78
C VAL A 41 -2.69 -4.00 4.27
N GLY A 42 -2.81 -2.80 3.72
CA GLY A 42 -2.62 -2.52 2.30
C GLY A 42 -2.58 -1.02 2.01
N GLY A 43 -2.46 -0.68 0.73
CA GLY A 43 -2.38 0.73 0.29
C GLY A 43 -3.67 1.51 0.52
N ALA A 44 -4.83 0.86 0.43
CA ALA A 44 -6.11 1.50 0.72
C ALA A 44 -6.23 1.87 2.20
N GLU A 45 -5.79 0.97 3.07
CA GLU A 45 -5.78 1.17 4.51
C GLU A 45 -4.75 2.25 4.92
N GLN A 46 -3.62 2.36 4.21
CA GLN A 46 -2.66 3.45 4.40
C GLN A 46 -3.25 4.83 4.03
N VAL A 47 -4.00 4.91 2.92
CA VAL A 47 -4.75 6.13 2.55
C VAL A 47 -5.74 6.48 3.66
N LEU A 48 -6.58 5.53 4.08
CA LEU A 48 -7.56 5.77 5.14
C LEU A 48 -6.91 6.23 6.44
N ARG A 49 -5.77 5.64 6.80
CA ARG A 49 -5.02 6.01 8.01
C ARG A 49 -4.56 7.46 7.97
N GLU A 50 -3.99 7.93 6.87
CA GLU A 50 -3.56 9.32 6.77
C GLU A 50 -4.75 10.30 6.71
N ILE A 51 -5.90 9.89 6.18
CA ILE A 51 -7.15 10.67 6.24
C ILE A 51 -7.68 10.70 7.68
N HIS A 52 -7.62 9.59 8.43
CA HIS A 52 -7.96 9.55 9.85
C HIS A 52 -7.07 10.49 10.67
N HIS A 53 -5.77 10.60 10.35
CA HIS A 53 -4.90 11.59 11.00
C HIS A 53 -5.33 13.05 10.75
N LEU A 54 -5.97 13.35 9.61
CA LEU A 54 -6.55 14.68 9.34
C LEU A 54 -7.86 14.92 10.10
N PHE A 55 -8.63 13.85 10.35
CA PHE A 55 -9.93 13.90 11.00
C PHE A 55 -10.02 12.88 12.16
N PRO A 56 -9.23 13.03 13.22
CA PRO A 56 -9.05 11.99 14.24
C PRO A 56 -10.32 11.68 15.05
N SER A 57 -11.27 12.61 15.10
CA SER A 57 -12.56 12.44 15.78
C SER A 57 -13.65 11.83 14.88
N ALA A 58 -13.39 11.63 13.59
CA ALA A 58 -14.39 11.13 12.65
C ALA A 58 -14.61 9.62 12.82
N PRO A 59 -15.86 9.14 12.98
CA PRO A 59 -16.12 7.71 12.98
C PRO A 59 -15.82 7.10 11.61
N ILE A 60 -15.32 5.86 11.63
CA ILE A 60 -15.00 5.08 10.44
C ILE A 60 -16.09 4.04 10.21
N TYR A 61 -16.87 4.20 9.15
CA TYR A 61 -17.86 3.22 8.72
C TYR A 61 -17.24 2.20 7.77
N THR A 62 -17.42 0.92 8.05
CA THR A 62 -16.91 -0.16 7.20
C THR A 62 -17.82 -1.39 7.21
N SER A 63 -17.70 -2.23 6.19
CA SER A 63 -18.52 -3.46 6.12
C SER A 63 -18.04 -4.55 7.09
N GLN A 64 -16.73 -4.64 7.29
CA GLN A 64 -16.09 -5.64 8.15
C GLN A 64 -14.85 -5.04 8.80
N TYR A 65 -14.62 -5.33 10.09
CA TYR A 65 -13.40 -4.94 10.79
C TYR A 65 -12.82 -6.12 11.58
N ARG A 66 -11.52 -6.36 11.43
CA ARG A 66 -10.77 -7.40 12.17
C ARG A 66 -9.53 -6.76 12.80
N PRO A 67 -9.62 -6.23 14.04
CA PRO A 67 -8.51 -5.55 14.72
C PRO A 67 -7.23 -6.39 14.85
N LYS A 68 -7.36 -7.71 14.91
CA LYS A 68 -6.21 -8.64 14.91
C LYS A 68 -5.41 -8.62 13.61
N GLY A 69 -6.05 -8.33 12.47
CA GLY A 69 -5.42 -8.26 11.16
C GLY A 69 -4.98 -6.85 10.76
N ILE A 70 -5.57 -5.83 11.39
CA ILE A 70 -5.18 -4.43 11.22
C ILE A 70 -5.52 -3.63 12.48
N ASP A 71 -4.48 -3.19 13.19
CA ASP A 71 -4.61 -2.52 14.47
C ASP A 71 -4.36 -1.01 14.44
N TRP A 72 -4.24 -0.46 13.24
CA TRP A 72 -3.97 0.96 12.97
C TRP A 72 -5.11 1.91 13.37
N PHE A 73 -6.29 1.37 13.66
CA PHE A 73 -7.51 2.13 13.95
C PHE A 73 -8.06 1.84 15.36
N LYS A 74 -7.20 1.44 16.30
CA LYS A 74 -7.58 1.15 17.70
C LYS A 74 -8.05 2.39 18.45
N ASP A 75 -7.59 3.56 18.04
CA ASP A 75 -7.95 4.89 18.55
C ASP A 75 -9.21 5.46 17.88
N ALA A 76 -9.69 4.86 16.79
CA ALA A 76 -10.84 5.33 16.04
C ALA A 76 -12.16 4.68 16.48
N GLU A 77 -13.27 5.41 16.38
CA GLU A 77 -14.61 4.84 16.50
C GLU A 77 -14.98 4.10 15.21
N VAL A 78 -14.71 2.79 15.14
CA VAL A 78 -15.04 1.97 13.97
C VAL A 78 -16.46 1.40 14.06
N LYS A 79 -17.34 1.83 13.16
CA LYS A 79 -18.74 1.41 13.05
C LYS A 79 -18.91 0.35 11.95
N THR A 80 -19.45 -0.81 12.34
CA THR A 80 -19.75 -1.92 11.42
C THR A 80 -21.20 -2.36 11.53
N GLY A 81 -21.77 -2.87 10.44
CA GLY A 81 -23.13 -3.44 10.44
C GLY A 81 -23.16 -4.97 10.58
N TRP A 82 -24.34 -5.53 10.31
CA TRP A 82 -24.63 -6.97 10.32
C TRP A 82 -23.71 -7.81 9.42
N ILE A 83 -23.13 -7.20 8.38
CA ILE A 83 -22.16 -7.87 7.50
C ILE A 83 -20.90 -8.31 8.24
N ASN A 84 -20.54 -7.61 9.32
CA ASN A 84 -19.36 -7.93 10.11
C ASN A 84 -19.42 -9.31 10.76
N LEU A 85 -20.63 -9.86 10.98
CA LEU A 85 -20.87 -11.19 11.52
C LEU A 85 -20.39 -12.31 10.59
N PHE A 86 -20.35 -12.07 9.28
CA PHE A 86 -19.85 -13.06 8.33
C PHE A 86 -18.32 -13.22 8.48
N PRO A 87 -17.80 -14.46 8.44
CA PRO A 87 -16.37 -14.72 8.35
C PRO A 87 -15.70 -13.96 7.20
N ALA A 88 -14.51 -13.40 7.42
CA ALA A 88 -13.80 -12.59 6.42
C ALA A 88 -13.46 -13.37 5.14
N PHE A 89 -13.27 -14.70 5.23
CA PHE A 89 -13.03 -15.52 4.05
C PHE A 89 -14.25 -15.59 3.11
N LEU A 90 -15.46 -15.33 3.61
CA LEU A 90 -16.70 -15.26 2.80
C LEU A 90 -16.88 -13.91 2.10
N ARG A 91 -15.96 -12.94 2.28
CA ARG A 91 -16.06 -11.58 1.71
C ARG A 91 -16.37 -11.56 0.20
N ARG A 92 -15.88 -12.56 -0.53
CA ARG A 92 -16.08 -12.71 -1.98
C ARG A 92 -17.51 -13.11 -2.34
N PHE A 93 -18.16 -13.91 -1.49
CA PHE A 93 -19.53 -14.39 -1.70
C PHE A 93 -20.58 -13.34 -1.31
N ILE A 94 -20.25 -12.47 -0.36
CA ILE A 94 -21.19 -11.48 0.18
C ILE A 94 -21.13 -10.12 -0.54
N ALA A 95 -20.50 -10.03 -1.73
CA ALA A 95 -20.37 -8.75 -2.44
C ALA A 95 -21.72 -8.04 -2.72
N PRO A 96 -22.80 -8.72 -3.18
CA PRO A 96 -24.10 -8.08 -3.35
C PRO A 96 -24.74 -7.63 -2.02
N LEU A 97 -24.51 -8.39 -0.95
CA LEU A 97 -24.96 -8.03 0.40
C LEU A 97 -24.23 -6.77 0.89
N ARG A 98 -22.92 -6.68 0.63
CA ARG A 98 -22.09 -5.51 0.95
C ARG A 98 -22.51 -4.25 0.21
N GLN A 99 -22.83 -4.37 -1.08
CA GLN A 99 -23.44 -3.28 -1.84
C GLN A 99 -24.75 -2.82 -1.21
N SER A 100 -25.59 -3.76 -0.79
CA SER A 100 -26.85 -3.43 -0.11
C SER A 100 -26.59 -2.68 1.21
N TYR A 101 -25.65 -3.14 2.03
CA TYR A 101 -25.29 -2.47 3.28
C TYR A 101 -24.87 -1.02 3.07
N PHE A 102 -23.90 -0.75 2.21
CA PHE A 102 -23.46 0.63 1.97
C PHE A 102 -24.56 1.47 1.34
N LYS A 103 -25.38 0.90 0.44
CA LYS A 103 -26.50 1.63 -0.17
C LYS A 103 -27.51 2.17 0.84
N HIS A 104 -27.72 1.45 1.94
CA HIS A 104 -28.66 1.81 3.03
C HIS A 104 -27.99 2.54 4.20
N LEU A 105 -26.67 2.72 4.16
CA LEU A 105 -25.98 3.49 5.19
C LEU A 105 -26.25 4.98 4.95
N ASP A 106 -27.07 5.56 5.82
CA ASP A 106 -27.46 6.97 5.78
C ASP A 106 -26.48 7.80 6.62
N LEU A 107 -25.70 8.64 5.93
CA LEU A 107 -24.73 9.57 6.50
C LEU A 107 -25.14 11.03 6.24
N THR A 108 -26.42 11.29 5.98
CA THR A 108 -26.93 12.66 5.76
C THR A 108 -26.79 13.56 6.99
N GLU A 109 -26.56 13.03 8.19
CA GLU A 109 -26.29 13.85 9.37
C GLU A 109 -24.92 14.53 9.34
N TYR A 110 -23.98 14.07 8.53
CA TYR A 110 -22.61 14.60 8.44
C TYR A 110 -22.53 15.77 7.45
N ASP A 111 -21.62 16.70 7.73
CA ASP A 111 -21.34 17.86 6.86
C ASP A 111 -20.31 17.49 5.78
N LEU A 112 -19.44 16.52 6.07
CA LEU A 112 -18.43 16.01 5.17
C LEU A 112 -18.32 14.49 5.30
N VAL A 113 -18.36 13.78 4.18
CA VAL A 113 -18.19 12.33 4.10
C VAL A 113 -17.04 12.03 3.16
N ILE A 114 -16.00 11.36 3.65
CA ILE A 114 -14.86 10.94 2.84
C ILE A 114 -14.88 9.42 2.71
N SER A 115 -15.17 8.91 1.51
CA SER A 115 -15.10 7.48 1.24
C SER A 115 -13.79 7.10 0.55
N VAL A 116 -13.05 6.18 1.14
CA VAL A 116 -11.87 5.53 0.55
C VAL A 116 -12.32 4.20 -0.05
N SER A 117 -12.36 4.11 -1.38
CA SER A 117 -13.01 2.96 -2.02
C SER A 117 -12.34 2.53 -3.33
N GLY A 118 -12.26 1.22 -3.52
CA GLY A 118 -12.11 0.61 -4.85
C GLY A 118 -13.35 -0.20 -5.25
N CYS A 119 -14.40 -0.19 -4.43
CA CYS A 119 -15.58 -1.04 -4.54
C CYS A 119 -16.86 -0.33 -4.06
N ASP A 120 -17.32 -0.62 -2.84
CA ASP A 120 -18.72 -0.45 -2.42
C ASP A 120 -18.92 0.72 -1.43
N ALA A 121 -17.87 1.22 -0.78
CA ALA A 121 -17.96 2.31 0.19
C ALA A 121 -18.48 3.64 -0.40
N LYS A 122 -18.32 3.85 -1.72
CA LYS A 122 -18.93 4.99 -2.43
C LYS A 122 -20.46 4.95 -2.50
N TYR A 123 -21.08 3.84 -2.11
CA TYR A 123 -22.53 3.66 -2.22
C TYR A 123 -23.31 4.36 -1.11
N VAL A 124 -22.67 4.97 -0.12
CA VAL A 124 -23.36 5.62 1.01
C VAL A 124 -24.33 6.71 0.57
N LYS A 125 -25.34 6.98 1.40
CA LYS A 125 -26.26 8.10 1.19
C LYS A 125 -25.77 9.30 1.98
N THR A 126 -25.65 10.45 1.33
CA THR A 126 -25.08 11.68 1.90
C THR A 126 -25.97 12.87 1.54
N LYS A 127 -25.72 14.02 2.20
CA LYS A 127 -26.23 15.31 1.72
C LYS A 127 -25.54 15.67 0.39
N PRO A 128 -26.21 16.38 -0.54
CA PRO A 128 -25.56 16.94 -1.72
C PRO A 128 -24.37 17.84 -1.34
N GLY A 129 -23.29 17.79 -2.11
CA GLY A 129 -22.04 18.55 -1.89
C GLY A 129 -21.15 18.02 -0.77
N ALA A 130 -21.59 17.03 0.01
CA ALA A 130 -20.87 16.56 1.19
C ALA A 130 -19.92 15.39 0.91
N HIS A 131 -20.03 14.70 -0.23
CA HIS A 131 -19.37 13.40 -0.44
C HIS A 131 -18.14 13.49 -1.34
N PHE A 132 -16.98 13.35 -0.73
CA PHE A 132 -15.68 13.19 -1.39
C PHE A 132 -15.31 11.71 -1.47
N CYS A 133 -15.22 11.16 -2.68
CA CYS A 133 -14.78 9.80 -2.89
C CYS A 133 -13.31 9.76 -3.33
N TYR A 134 -12.43 9.36 -2.42
CA TYR A 134 -11.08 8.93 -2.76
C TYR A 134 -11.15 7.54 -3.41
N CYS A 135 -11.36 7.53 -4.72
CA CYS A 135 -11.50 6.33 -5.52
C CYS A 135 -10.12 5.83 -5.98
N HIS A 136 -9.69 4.67 -5.49
CA HIS A 136 -8.43 4.09 -5.94
C HIS A 136 -8.44 3.81 -7.43
N VAL A 137 -9.49 3.16 -7.90
CA VAL A 137 -9.77 2.89 -9.32
C VAL A 137 -11.20 2.34 -9.39
N PRO A 138 -11.94 2.46 -10.51
CA PRO A 138 -13.24 1.84 -10.66
C PRO A 138 -13.19 0.34 -10.36
N THR A 139 -14.31 -0.21 -9.90
CA THR A 139 -14.43 -1.59 -9.46
C THR A 139 -13.90 -2.59 -10.51
N GLN A 140 -12.65 -3.03 -10.35
CA GLN A 140 -11.85 -3.67 -11.42
C GLN A 140 -12.50 -4.92 -11.99
N TYR A 141 -13.10 -5.74 -11.13
CA TYR A 141 -13.78 -6.97 -11.53
C TYR A 141 -15.06 -6.73 -12.34
N TYR A 142 -15.63 -5.52 -12.30
CA TYR A 142 -16.72 -5.12 -13.18
C TYR A 142 -16.26 -4.43 -14.45
N TRP A 143 -15.11 -3.77 -14.42
CA TRP A 143 -14.67 -2.87 -15.49
C TRP A 143 -13.30 -3.28 -16.04
N GLY A 144 -12.21 -2.62 -15.60
CA GLY A 144 -10.87 -2.73 -16.20
C GLY A 144 -10.35 -4.16 -16.37
N LYS A 145 -10.56 -5.04 -15.38
CA LYS A 145 -10.07 -6.44 -15.38
C LYS A 145 -11.18 -7.48 -15.52
N THR A 146 -12.30 -7.11 -16.13
CA THR A 146 -13.47 -8.01 -16.27
C THR A 146 -13.11 -9.38 -16.83
N GLU A 147 -12.31 -9.44 -17.89
CA GLU A 147 -11.97 -10.71 -18.56
C GLU A 147 -11.10 -11.61 -17.69
N GLU A 148 -10.14 -11.03 -16.97
CA GLU A 148 -9.30 -11.74 -16.01
C GLU A 148 -10.15 -12.33 -14.89
N TYR A 149 -11.07 -11.55 -14.31
CA TYR A 149 -11.96 -12.01 -13.25
C TYR A 149 -13.05 -12.98 -13.75
N GLN A 150 -13.45 -12.92 -15.01
CA GLN A 150 -14.30 -13.95 -15.62
C GLN A 150 -13.54 -15.25 -15.85
N LYS A 151 -12.24 -15.19 -16.18
CA LYS A 151 -11.40 -16.38 -16.29
C LYS A 151 -11.09 -16.96 -14.91
N ASP A 152 -10.75 -16.15 -13.93
CA ASP A 152 -10.52 -16.62 -12.57
C ASP A 152 -11.20 -15.69 -11.55
N PRO A 153 -12.46 -15.98 -11.18
CA PRO A 153 -13.13 -15.21 -10.13
C PRO A 153 -12.55 -15.51 -8.74
N GLY A 154 -11.58 -16.45 -8.66
CA GLY A 154 -10.78 -16.87 -7.52
C GLY A 154 -11.56 -17.59 -6.42
N PHE A 155 -12.57 -18.35 -6.81
CA PHE A 155 -13.27 -19.31 -5.97
C PHE A 155 -12.68 -20.72 -6.06
N GLY A 156 -11.49 -20.87 -6.68
CA GLY A 156 -10.77 -22.14 -6.78
C GLY A 156 -11.59 -23.18 -7.55
N PRO A 157 -11.80 -24.41 -7.01
CA PRO A 157 -12.60 -25.44 -7.68
C PRO A 157 -14.03 -25.01 -8.03
N LEU A 158 -14.61 -24.08 -7.27
CA LEU A 158 -15.96 -23.55 -7.52
C LEU A 158 -16.03 -22.61 -8.73
N ASN A 159 -14.89 -22.22 -9.31
CA ASN A 159 -14.85 -21.35 -10.49
C ASN A 159 -15.73 -21.87 -11.64
N PHE A 160 -15.80 -23.19 -11.86
CA PHE A 160 -16.62 -23.77 -12.91
C PHE A 160 -18.10 -23.36 -12.81
N PHE A 161 -18.65 -23.31 -11.59
CA PHE A 161 -20.03 -22.90 -11.34
C PHE A 161 -20.20 -21.38 -11.22
N ILE A 162 -19.21 -20.68 -10.64
CA ILE A 162 -19.32 -19.23 -10.41
C ILE A 162 -19.14 -18.43 -11.69
N ARG A 163 -18.30 -18.87 -12.63
CA ARG A 163 -18.07 -18.18 -13.92
C ARG A 163 -19.36 -17.87 -14.70
N PRO A 164 -20.25 -18.84 -15.00
CA PRO A 164 -21.48 -18.55 -15.74
C PRO A 164 -22.43 -17.64 -14.95
N ILE A 165 -22.52 -17.82 -13.63
CA ILE A 165 -23.35 -16.97 -12.75
C ILE A 165 -22.85 -15.53 -12.77
N PHE A 166 -21.54 -15.33 -12.61
CA PHE A 166 -20.92 -14.02 -12.64
C PHE A 166 -21.13 -13.33 -13.98
N LYS A 167 -20.93 -14.05 -15.10
CA LYS A 167 -21.18 -13.53 -16.46
C LYS A 167 -22.64 -13.09 -16.65
N LEU A 168 -23.59 -13.86 -16.13
CA LEU A 168 -25.02 -13.54 -16.19
C LEU A 168 -25.39 -12.31 -15.34
N LEU A 169 -24.79 -12.17 -14.16
CA LEU A 169 -25.08 -11.08 -13.22
C LEU A 169 -24.33 -9.79 -13.55
N LEU A 170 -23.21 -9.87 -14.26
CA LEU A 170 -22.29 -8.76 -14.51
C LEU A 170 -22.98 -7.49 -15.09
N PRO A 171 -23.89 -7.56 -16.08
CA PRO A 171 -24.56 -6.36 -16.59
C PRO A 171 -25.38 -5.62 -15.50
N ARG A 172 -26.06 -6.37 -14.62
CA ARG A 172 -26.82 -5.80 -13.50
C ARG A 172 -25.90 -5.20 -12.44
N LEU A 173 -24.79 -5.88 -12.14
CA LEU A 173 -23.79 -5.39 -11.19
C LEU A 173 -23.12 -4.10 -11.69
N ARG A 174 -22.77 -4.04 -12.98
CA ARG A 174 -22.27 -2.82 -13.63
C ARG A 174 -23.26 -1.67 -13.54
N LYS A 175 -24.54 -1.92 -13.83
CA LYS A 175 -25.58 -0.89 -13.72
C LYS A 175 -25.66 -0.34 -12.29
N LYS A 176 -25.71 -1.20 -11.28
CA LYS A 176 -25.74 -0.79 -9.87
C LYS A 176 -24.48 -0.02 -9.44
N ASP A 177 -23.31 -0.46 -9.90
CA ASP A 177 -22.04 0.22 -9.62
C ASP A 177 -21.96 1.59 -10.29
N LEU A 178 -22.49 1.73 -11.51
CA LEU A 178 -22.59 3.01 -12.21
C LEU A 178 -23.57 3.96 -11.53
N GLU A 179 -24.73 3.47 -11.09
CA GLU A 179 -25.69 4.25 -10.29
C GLU A 179 -25.07 4.74 -8.98
N ALA A 180 -24.31 3.88 -8.29
CA ALA A 180 -23.60 4.27 -7.08
C ALA A 180 -22.45 5.24 -7.36
N ALA A 181 -21.77 5.10 -8.50
CA ALA A 181 -20.71 6.01 -8.90
C ALA A 181 -21.20 7.45 -9.15
N ALA A 182 -22.51 7.65 -9.34
CA ALA A 182 -23.10 8.98 -9.43
C ALA A 182 -23.28 9.68 -8.06
N ARG A 183 -23.21 8.94 -6.94
CA ARG A 183 -23.48 9.47 -5.59
C ARG A 183 -22.42 10.45 -5.06
N PRO A 184 -21.10 10.17 -5.18
CA PRO A 184 -20.10 11.13 -4.73
C PRO A 184 -20.23 12.44 -5.52
N ASP A 185 -20.09 13.55 -4.82
CA ASP A 185 -20.07 14.89 -5.42
C ASP A 185 -18.72 15.13 -6.09
N HIS A 186 -17.63 14.78 -5.38
CA HIS A 186 -16.26 14.96 -5.83
C HIS A 186 -15.49 13.64 -5.85
N TYR A 187 -14.73 13.41 -6.92
CA TYR A 187 -13.81 12.29 -7.00
C TYR A 187 -12.37 12.77 -6.86
N ILE A 188 -11.61 12.04 -6.05
CA ILE A 188 -10.16 12.12 -5.92
C ILE A 188 -9.61 10.73 -6.28
N THR A 189 -8.45 10.66 -6.91
CA THR A 189 -7.87 9.37 -7.32
C THR A 189 -6.35 9.35 -7.27
N ILE A 190 -5.80 8.15 -7.36
CA ILE A 190 -4.38 7.85 -7.05
C ILE A 190 -3.42 8.05 -8.22
N SER A 191 -3.91 8.21 -9.44
CA SER A 191 -3.06 8.33 -10.65
C SER A 191 -3.84 8.84 -11.85
N GLU A 192 -3.12 9.28 -12.87
CA GLU A 192 -3.68 9.63 -14.18
C GLU A 192 -4.30 8.41 -14.87
N PHE A 193 -3.73 7.21 -14.67
CA PHE A 193 -4.36 5.96 -15.11
C PHE A 193 -5.74 5.76 -14.47
N ALA A 194 -5.83 5.88 -13.16
CA ALA A 194 -7.09 5.69 -12.44
C ALA A 194 -8.11 6.79 -12.79
N LYS A 195 -7.66 8.03 -12.98
CA LYS A 195 -8.48 9.14 -13.49
C LYS A 195 -9.06 8.83 -14.86
N ALA A 196 -8.25 8.31 -15.78
CA ALA A 196 -8.72 7.89 -17.10
C ALA A 196 -9.75 6.75 -17.00
N GLU A 197 -9.57 5.80 -16.09
CA GLU A 197 -10.55 4.73 -15.84
C GLU A 197 -11.87 5.27 -15.26
N ILE A 198 -11.82 6.19 -14.29
CA ILE A 198 -13.01 6.85 -13.72
C ILE A 198 -13.79 7.57 -14.82
N LYS A 199 -13.10 8.37 -15.64
CA LYS A 199 -13.71 9.06 -16.79
C LYS A 199 -14.32 8.08 -17.79
N LYS A 200 -13.60 7.00 -18.10
CA LYS A 200 -14.04 5.97 -19.05
C LYS A 200 -15.28 5.23 -18.58
N PHE A 201 -15.28 4.72 -17.34
CA PHE A 201 -16.32 3.81 -16.85
C PHE A 201 -17.42 4.51 -16.06
N TYR A 202 -17.07 5.45 -15.19
CA TYR A 202 -18.04 6.16 -14.34
C TYR A 202 -18.54 7.46 -14.95
N LYS A 203 -17.91 7.95 -16.03
CA LYS A 203 -18.26 9.23 -16.67
C LYS A 203 -18.18 10.41 -15.69
N ARG A 204 -17.21 10.35 -14.78
CA ARG A 204 -16.92 11.39 -13.79
C ARG A 204 -15.52 11.94 -14.02
N GLU A 205 -15.34 13.22 -13.69
CA GLU A 205 -14.01 13.81 -13.56
C GLU A 205 -13.47 13.55 -12.16
N ALA A 206 -12.16 13.45 -12.03
CA ALA A 206 -11.47 13.22 -10.76
C ALA A 206 -10.21 14.08 -10.67
N GLU A 207 -9.91 14.55 -9.47
CA GLU A 207 -8.63 15.19 -9.14
C GLU A 207 -7.60 14.11 -8.79
N VAL A 208 -6.35 14.27 -9.25
CA VAL A 208 -5.27 13.35 -8.87
C VAL A 208 -4.59 13.89 -7.61
N ILE A 209 -4.74 13.15 -6.52
CA ILE A 209 -3.95 13.34 -5.31
C ILE A 209 -3.29 12.00 -5.05
N TYR A 210 -1.98 11.94 -5.21
CA TYR A 210 -1.25 10.68 -5.14
C TYR A 210 -1.34 10.05 -3.75
N PRO A 211 -1.40 8.70 -3.64
CA PRO A 211 -1.54 8.05 -2.35
C PRO A 211 -0.28 8.25 -1.50
N PRO A 212 -0.43 8.27 -0.17
CA PRO A 212 0.68 8.38 0.75
C PRO A 212 1.54 7.12 0.69
N VAL A 213 2.85 7.32 0.49
CA VAL A 213 3.89 6.30 0.54
C VAL A 213 4.87 6.66 1.66
N ASN A 214 5.34 5.65 2.38
CA ASN A 214 6.27 5.83 3.51
C ASN A 214 7.70 6.13 3.03
N THR A 215 7.88 7.17 2.22
CA THR A 215 9.15 7.53 1.58
C THR A 215 10.20 7.93 2.60
N GLU A 216 9.80 8.59 3.69
CA GLU A 216 10.68 8.98 4.80
C GLU A 216 11.45 7.78 5.35
N THR A 217 10.78 6.63 5.51
CA THR A 217 11.40 5.41 6.05
C THR A 217 12.47 4.84 5.13
N PHE A 218 12.38 5.04 3.82
CA PHE A 218 13.32 4.49 2.83
C PHE A 218 14.37 5.50 2.36
N SER A 219 14.11 6.81 2.46
CA SER A 219 15.00 7.91 2.03
C SER A 219 16.39 7.88 2.66
N GLU A 220 16.53 7.32 3.86
CA GLU A 220 17.83 7.14 4.50
C GLU A 220 18.76 6.24 3.69
N VAL A 221 18.21 5.23 3.00
CA VAL A 221 18.96 4.26 2.20
C VAL A 221 19.69 4.92 1.05
N ALA A 222 19.09 5.94 0.45
CA ALA A 222 19.67 6.66 -0.69
C ALA A 222 21.06 7.24 -0.36
N LYS A 223 21.27 7.69 0.88
CA LYS A 223 22.53 8.32 1.35
C LYS A 223 23.72 7.37 1.32
N TYR A 224 23.48 6.06 1.43
CA TYR A 224 24.52 5.04 1.53
C TYR A 224 24.37 3.91 0.51
N LYS A 225 23.53 4.11 -0.50
CA LYS A 225 23.36 3.19 -1.63
C LYS A 225 24.66 3.11 -2.43
N ASN A 226 25.06 1.90 -2.83
CA ASN A 226 26.28 1.64 -3.62
C ASN A 226 27.61 2.10 -2.99
N ILE A 227 27.64 2.47 -1.70
CA ILE A 227 28.88 2.73 -0.97
C ILE A 227 29.39 1.39 -0.40
N THR A 228 30.34 0.76 -1.09
CA THR A 228 31.01 -0.49 -0.65
C THR A 228 32.19 -0.21 0.30
N GLN A 229 32.93 0.90 0.13
CA GLN A 229 34.03 1.31 1.02
C GLN A 229 33.57 2.33 2.07
N GLY A 230 33.66 1.95 3.35
CA GLY A 230 33.28 2.78 4.52
C GLY A 230 32.27 2.11 5.46
N ASN A 231 31.75 0.94 5.07
CA ASN A 231 30.69 0.25 5.80
C ASN A 231 31.10 -0.37 7.14
N TYR A 232 32.39 -0.50 7.47
CA TYR A 232 32.75 -1.09 8.77
C TYR A 232 32.28 -0.23 9.95
N GLN A 233 32.43 1.09 9.87
CA GLN A 233 32.06 1.99 10.98
C GLN A 233 30.54 2.24 11.07
N ILE A 234 29.83 2.35 9.94
CA ILE A 234 28.39 2.60 9.93
C ILE A 234 27.61 1.32 10.29
N ILE A 235 28.03 0.16 9.78
CA ILE A 235 27.46 -1.13 10.17
C ILE A 235 27.74 -1.40 11.64
N GLN A 236 28.96 -1.12 12.15
CA GLN A 236 29.22 -1.20 13.59
C GLN A 236 28.35 -0.23 14.40
N GLN A 237 28.14 1.01 13.95
CA GLN A 237 27.27 1.96 14.65
C GLN A 237 25.80 1.50 14.68
N HIS A 238 25.27 0.97 13.56
CA HIS A 238 23.91 0.43 13.49
C HIS A 238 23.76 -0.87 14.28
N GLN A 239 24.72 -1.78 14.21
CA GLN A 239 24.75 -3.02 15.02
C GLN A 239 24.89 -2.70 16.50
N ASN A 240 25.71 -1.71 16.88
CA ASN A 240 25.81 -1.24 18.26
C ASN A 240 24.51 -0.58 18.72
N ARG A 241 23.82 0.20 17.88
CA ARG A 241 22.48 0.74 18.18
C ARG A 241 21.44 -0.38 18.33
N LYS A 242 21.42 -1.36 17.42
CA LYS A 242 20.48 -2.49 17.46
C LYS A 242 20.76 -3.41 18.66
N SER A 243 22.03 -3.62 19.01
CA SER A 243 22.47 -4.33 20.22
C SER A 243 22.09 -3.58 21.49
N GLN A 244 22.22 -2.25 21.52
CA GLN A 244 21.79 -1.42 22.64
C GLN A 244 20.26 -1.36 22.78
N ILE A 245 19.52 -1.28 21.67
CA ILE A 245 18.05 -1.33 21.65
C ILE A 245 17.58 -2.71 22.10
N ASN A 246 18.15 -3.79 21.57
CA ASN A 246 17.81 -5.16 21.97
C ASN A 246 18.22 -5.44 23.42
N LYS A 247 19.35 -4.92 23.91
CA LYS A 247 19.73 -5.00 25.33
C LYS A 247 18.77 -4.20 26.20
N LYS A 248 18.36 -2.98 25.81
CA LYS A 248 17.34 -2.21 26.53
C LYS A 248 16.00 -2.92 26.55
N LEU A 249 15.57 -3.47 25.41
CA LEU A 249 14.32 -4.21 25.29
C LEU A 249 14.36 -5.50 26.12
N TYR A 250 15.47 -6.25 26.09
CA TYR A 250 15.67 -7.45 26.88
C TYR A 250 15.76 -7.15 28.38
N GLN A 251 16.43 -6.06 28.78
CA GLN A 251 16.47 -5.62 30.18
C GLN A 251 15.12 -5.12 30.66
N ASN A 252 14.34 -4.41 29.83
CA ASN A 252 12.97 -4.00 30.15
C ASN A 252 12.05 -5.23 30.30
N ILE A 253 12.13 -6.20 29.38
CA ILE A 253 11.37 -7.46 29.47
C ILE A 253 11.81 -8.29 30.70
N LYS A 254 13.11 -8.29 31.03
CA LYS A 254 13.64 -8.96 32.22
C LYS A 254 13.21 -8.27 33.52
N ASN A 255 13.17 -6.94 33.54
CA ASN A 255 12.67 -6.16 34.67
C ASN A 255 11.16 -6.32 34.83
N ASP A 256 10.40 -6.34 33.74
CA ASP A 256 8.96 -6.62 33.76
C ASP A 256 8.69 -8.06 34.20
N LYS A 257 9.46 -9.05 33.72
CA LYS A 257 9.40 -10.44 34.23
C LYS A 257 9.80 -10.53 35.70
N SER A 258 10.83 -9.82 36.14
CA SER A 258 11.24 -9.76 37.56
C SER A 258 10.14 -9.14 38.43
N GLN A 259 9.43 -8.12 37.94
CA GLN A 259 8.30 -7.51 38.65
C GLN A 259 7.04 -8.37 38.61
N ILE A 260 6.82 -9.14 37.54
CA ILE A 260 5.71 -10.10 37.42
C ILE A 260 5.98 -11.36 38.25
N GLU A 261 7.22 -11.85 38.30
CA GLU A 261 7.65 -12.98 39.15
C GLU A 261 7.64 -12.59 40.64
N GLN A 262 8.00 -11.36 41.00
CA GLN A 262 7.82 -10.85 42.36
C GLN A 262 6.32 -10.68 42.74
N LYS A 263 5.43 -10.45 41.77
CA LYS A 263 3.97 -10.36 42.00
C LYS A 263 3.21 -11.68 41.86
N LYS A 264 3.89 -12.81 41.57
CA LYS A 264 3.28 -14.15 41.52
C LYS A 264 3.92 -15.18 42.45
N TYR A 265 4.65 -14.72 43.47
CA TYR A 265 5.07 -15.55 44.61
C TYR A 265 4.12 -15.41 45.79
N HIS A 266 2.86 -15.81 45.61
CA HIS A 266 2.02 -16.42 46.64
C HIS A 266 0.95 -17.23 45.90
N HIS A 267 0.97 -18.55 46.16
CA HIS A 267 0.09 -19.63 45.66
C HIS A 267 0.61 -20.52 44.52
N ILE A 268 0.76 -21.79 44.94
CA ILE A 268 0.84 -23.05 44.19
C ILE A 268 2.25 -23.46 43.76
N LYS A 269 2.99 -24.00 44.74
CA LYS A 269 4.10 -24.92 44.54
C LYS A 269 3.78 -26.22 45.28
N SER A 270 2.99 -27.08 44.63
CA SER A 270 2.87 -28.50 45.00
C SER A 270 2.53 -29.43 43.83
N ASP A 271 1.91 -28.93 42.74
CA ASP A 271 1.28 -29.85 41.78
C ASP A 271 2.02 -30.03 40.43
N ILE A 272 3.11 -29.28 40.17
CA ILE A 272 3.82 -29.36 38.87
C ILE A 272 4.89 -30.47 38.84
N SER A 273 5.38 -30.90 40.00
CA SER A 273 6.43 -31.95 40.09
C SER A 273 5.93 -33.35 39.70
N GLN A 274 4.63 -33.62 39.79
CA GLN A 274 4.07 -34.93 39.46
C GLN A 274 3.77 -35.09 37.97
N ILE A 275 3.43 -34.01 37.26
CA ILE A 275 3.04 -34.05 35.84
C ILE A 275 4.26 -34.16 34.91
N GLU A 276 5.38 -33.52 35.25
CA GLU A 276 6.60 -33.57 34.42
C GLU A 276 7.27 -34.95 34.41
N THR A 277 7.03 -35.76 35.44
CA THR A 277 7.64 -37.10 35.58
C THR A 277 6.90 -38.16 34.73
N GLU A 278 5.59 -38.01 34.49
CA GLU A 278 4.81 -38.93 33.64
C GLU A 278 5.03 -38.69 32.14
N ILE A 279 5.32 -37.45 31.73
CA ILE A 279 5.54 -37.10 30.32
C ILE A 279 6.90 -37.64 29.83
N TYR A 280 7.91 -37.67 30.69
CA TYR A 280 9.26 -38.11 30.32
C TYR A 280 9.40 -39.63 30.11
N GLN A 281 8.49 -40.45 30.65
CA GLN A 281 8.55 -41.90 30.44
C GLN A 281 7.86 -42.38 29.15
N ASN A 282 6.92 -41.61 28.59
CA ASN A 282 6.13 -42.06 27.43
C ASN A 282 6.76 -41.75 26.06
N ILE A 283 7.91 -41.06 26.00
CA ILE A 283 8.52 -40.62 24.72
C ILE A 283 9.64 -41.55 24.24
N LYS A 284 10.02 -42.60 24.99
CA LYS A 284 11.19 -43.44 24.67
C LYS A 284 10.95 -44.66 23.77
N VAL A 285 9.78 -44.83 23.15
CA VAL A 285 9.53 -45.94 22.20
C VAL A 285 8.85 -45.42 20.94
N GLY A 286 9.61 -45.26 19.86
CA GLY A 286 9.02 -45.09 18.51
C GLY A 286 9.74 -44.17 17.53
N THR A 287 11.05 -44.31 17.32
CA THR A 287 11.70 -43.77 16.11
C THR A 287 11.52 -44.69 14.92
N ARG A 288 11.13 -44.16 13.74
CA ARG A 288 11.71 -44.52 12.42
C ARG A 288 11.40 -43.48 11.32
N GLN A 289 12.46 -42.74 10.97
CA GLN A 289 12.88 -42.18 9.67
C GLN A 289 11.95 -41.25 8.85
N CYS A 290 12.15 -39.94 9.05
CA CYS A 290 12.37 -38.98 7.97
C CYS A 290 13.54 -38.09 8.40
N GLU A 291 14.69 -38.25 7.76
CA GLU A 291 15.89 -37.44 8.01
C GLU A 291 15.65 -36.02 7.49
N THR A 292 15.42 -35.11 8.43
CA THR A 292 15.62 -33.67 8.25
C THR A 292 17.07 -33.38 8.61
N VAL A 293 17.84 -32.87 7.65
CA VAL A 293 19.17 -32.34 7.93
C VAL A 293 18.98 -30.97 8.57
N GLU A 294 18.82 -30.96 9.89
CA GLU A 294 19.17 -29.80 10.72
C GLU A 294 20.70 -29.74 10.77
N ASN A 295 21.28 -28.70 10.17
CA ASN A 295 22.65 -28.33 10.48
C ASN A 295 22.65 -26.91 11.04
N SER A 296 22.40 -26.84 12.35
CA SER A 296 22.66 -25.69 13.21
C SER A 296 24.16 -25.65 13.53
N GLN A 297 24.96 -25.16 12.59
CA GLN A 297 26.27 -24.61 12.92
C GLN A 297 26.11 -23.11 13.20
N ALA A 298 26.54 -22.71 14.39
CA ALA A 298 26.66 -21.33 14.79
C ALA A 298 27.46 -20.56 13.72
N LEU A 299 26.79 -19.63 13.03
CA LEU A 299 27.42 -18.71 12.09
C LEU A 299 28.48 -17.91 12.84
N ASN A 300 29.74 -18.15 12.49
CA ASN A 300 30.85 -17.35 12.94
C ASN A 300 30.63 -15.90 12.51
N SER A 301 31.00 -14.96 13.39
CA SER A 301 30.93 -13.51 13.19
C SER A 301 31.77 -12.96 12.01
N GLN A 302 32.35 -13.82 11.18
CA GLN A 302 33.14 -13.48 10.00
C GLN A 302 32.38 -13.64 8.66
N ASP A 303 31.18 -14.24 8.64
CA ASP A 303 30.43 -14.53 7.38
C ASP A 303 29.45 -13.43 6.94
N LEU A 304 29.30 -12.34 7.72
CA LEU A 304 28.43 -11.19 7.39
C LEU A 304 28.95 -10.32 6.22
N ASN A 305 30.12 -10.64 5.66
CA ASN A 305 30.70 -9.97 4.49
C ASN A 305 30.50 -10.75 3.18
N SER A 306 29.82 -11.89 3.21
CA SER A 306 29.51 -12.64 1.99
C SER A 306 28.16 -12.18 1.43
N ASP A 307 28.22 -11.55 0.25
CA ASP A 307 27.05 -11.29 -0.58
C ASP A 307 26.28 -12.62 -0.74
N PRO A 308 25.00 -12.73 -0.35
CA PRO A 308 24.29 -14.03 -0.32
C PRO A 308 24.20 -14.72 -1.68
N CYS A 309 24.53 -14.01 -2.77
CA CYS A 309 24.59 -14.50 -4.14
C CYS A 309 26.02 -14.66 -4.70
N GLY A 310 27.07 -14.29 -3.94
CA GLY A 310 28.48 -14.31 -4.38
C GLY A 310 28.79 -13.37 -5.57
N CYS A 311 27.89 -12.45 -5.91
CA CYS A 311 27.97 -11.62 -7.11
C CYS A 311 28.44 -10.22 -6.76
N SER A 312 29.73 -9.92 -6.96
CA SER A 312 30.35 -8.59 -6.77
C SER A 312 29.70 -7.42 -7.53
N SER A 313 28.65 -7.67 -8.33
CA SER A 313 27.93 -6.67 -9.12
C SER A 313 26.55 -6.26 -8.56
N GLY A 314 26.02 -6.87 -7.50
CA GLY A 314 24.67 -6.59 -6.97
C GLY A 314 23.53 -7.34 -7.70
N TYR A 315 22.27 -7.13 -7.29
CA TYR A 315 21.10 -7.90 -7.75
C TYR A 315 19.88 -7.04 -8.11
N PHE A 316 18.97 -7.59 -8.93
CA PHE A 316 17.63 -7.05 -9.11
C PHE A 316 16.72 -7.48 -7.95
N ILE A 317 15.69 -6.69 -7.65
CA ILE A 317 14.79 -6.97 -6.53
C ILE A 317 13.32 -6.75 -6.90
N ASN A 318 12.43 -7.51 -6.28
CA ASN A 318 11.02 -7.15 -6.14
C ASN A 318 10.51 -7.58 -4.77
N PHE A 319 9.71 -6.73 -4.13
CA PHE A 319 8.94 -7.10 -2.95
C PHE A 319 7.46 -6.81 -3.18
N SER A 320 6.62 -7.84 -3.07
CA SER A 320 5.18 -7.71 -3.25
C SER A 320 4.42 -8.98 -2.85
N ARG A 321 3.09 -8.86 -2.70
CA ARG A 321 2.22 -10.03 -2.61
C ARG A 321 2.29 -10.85 -3.91
N GLN A 322 2.50 -12.15 -3.80
CA GLN A 322 2.73 -13.05 -4.93
C GLN A 322 1.40 -13.55 -5.51
N VAL A 323 0.86 -12.79 -6.48
CA VAL A 323 -0.39 -13.08 -7.20
C VAL A 323 -0.16 -13.03 -8.70
N GLY A 324 -0.93 -13.81 -9.46
CA GLY A 324 -0.67 -14.04 -10.89
C GLY A 324 -0.61 -12.77 -11.73
N TRP A 325 -1.51 -11.81 -11.51
CA TRP A 325 -1.54 -10.56 -12.26
C TRP A 325 -0.32 -9.65 -11.99
N LYS A 326 0.47 -9.91 -10.94
CA LYS A 326 1.73 -9.17 -10.73
C LYS A 326 2.85 -9.60 -11.66
N ARG A 327 2.69 -10.73 -12.35
CA ARG A 327 3.61 -11.22 -13.37
C ARG A 327 5.06 -11.38 -12.90
N LEU A 328 5.25 -11.83 -11.65
CA LEU A 328 6.58 -12.11 -11.09
C LEU A 328 7.28 -13.28 -11.82
N ASP A 329 6.52 -14.12 -12.53
CA ASP A 329 7.03 -15.11 -13.50
C ASP A 329 7.93 -14.45 -14.55
N LEU A 330 7.55 -13.27 -15.06
CA LEU A 330 8.34 -12.55 -16.05
C LEU A 330 9.67 -12.08 -15.49
N ALA A 331 9.68 -11.58 -14.25
CA ALA A 331 10.90 -11.15 -13.59
C ALA A 331 11.89 -12.31 -13.46
N ILE A 332 11.44 -13.48 -12.97
CA ILE A 332 12.27 -14.68 -12.87
C ILE A 332 12.81 -15.09 -14.23
N LEU A 333 11.93 -15.24 -15.22
CA LEU A 333 12.32 -15.75 -16.55
C LEU A 333 13.25 -14.80 -17.29
N ALA A 334 13.05 -13.47 -17.17
CA ALA A 334 13.92 -12.49 -17.79
C ALA A 334 15.30 -12.44 -17.13
N CYS A 335 15.36 -12.52 -15.79
CA CYS A 335 16.61 -12.59 -15.04
C CYS A 335 17.39 -13.89 -15.34
N LEU A 336 16.71 -15.03 -15.42
CA LEU A 336 17.31 -16.30 -15.87
C LEU A 336 17.89 -16.17 -17.28
N LYS A 337 17.16 -15.54 -18.21
CA LYS A 337 17.57 -15.34 -19.59
C LYS A 337 18.83 -14.47 -19.72
N GLU A 338 18.90 -13.38 -18.95
CA GLU A 338 20.03 -12.43 -18.97
C GLU A 338 21.13 -12.76 -17.94
N ASN A 339 21.05 -13.94 -17.31
CA ASN A 339 21.95 -14.40 -16.26
C ASN A 339 22.18 -13.34 -15.16
N GLN A 340 21.09 -12.73 -14.67
CA GLN A 340 21.10 -11.68 -13.65
C GLN A 340 20.54 -12.17 -12.31
N PRO A 341 21.22 -11.90 -11.19
CA PRO A 341 20.69 -12.21 -9.86
C PRO A 341 19.36 -11.50 -9.59
N LEU A 342 18.40 -12.20 -8.99
CA LEU A 342 17.10 -11.67 -8.61
C LEU A 342 16.71 -12.13 -7.21
N ILE A 343 16.30 -11.18 -6.37
CA ILE A 343 15.69 -11.44 -5.07
C ILE A 343 14.20 -11.10 -5.13
N LEU A 344 13.35 -12.06 -4.81
CA LEU A 344 11.91 -11.90 -4.68
C LEU A 344 11.51 -12.05 -3.21
N ILE A 345 10.82 -11.04 -2.66
CA ILE A 345 10.42 -11.01 -1.26
C ILE A 345 8.89 -10.92 -1.17
N GLY A 346 8.27 -11.88 -0.50
CA GLY A 346 6.84 -11.86 -0.22
C GLY A 346 6.19 -13.23 -0.22
N ASP A 347 4.86 -13.23 -0.20
CA ASP A 347 4.06 -14.45 -0.15
C ASP A 347 2.71 -14.23 -0.87
N GLY A 348 2.05 -15.32 -1.24
CA GLY A 348 0.75 -15.33 -1.87
C GLY A 348 0.42 -16.63 -2.60
N PRO A 349 -0.76 -16.71 -3.23
CA PRO A 349 -1.22 -17.91 -3.93
C PRO A 349 -0.25 -18.45 -4.99
N GLU A 350 0.58 -17.58 -5.59
CA GLU A 350 1.55 -17.98 -6.60
C GLU A 350 2.90 -18.47 -6.03
N HIS A 351 3.09 -18.46 -4.71
CA HIS A 351 4.39 -18.77 -4.10
C HIS A 351 4.98 -20.09 -4.59
N LYS A 352 4.20 -21.18 -4.58
CA LYS A 352 4.64 -22.50 -5.07
C LYS A 352 4.99 -22.52 -6.56
N ASN A 353 4.36 -21.67 -7.38
CA ASN A 353 4.68 -21.57 -8.80
C ASN A 353 6.00 -20.84 -9.00
N LEU A 354 6.19 -19.73 -8.28
CA LEU A 354 7.41 -18.92 -8.33
C LEU A 354 8.62 -19.69 -7.77
N ASP A 355 8.44 -20.44 -6.69
CA ASP A 355 9.47 -21.30 -6.11
C ASP A 355 9.94 -22.37 -7.10
N ARG A 356 9.03 -23.04 -7.81
CA ARG A 356 9.39 -23.97 -8.91
C ARG A 356 10.18 -23.31 -10.03
N LEU A 357 9.87 -22.06 -10.37
CA LEU A 357 10.62 -21.31 -11.39
C LEU A 357 12.01 -20.91 -10.88
N ALA A 358 12.12 -20.47 -9.63
CA ALA A 358 13.37 -20.07 -9.01
C ALA A 358 14.34 -21.24 -8.85
N ASN A 359 13.82 -22.42 -8.48
CA ASN A 359 14.59 -23.66 -8.33
C ASN A 359 15.20 -24.18 -9.65
N ARG A 360 14.88 -23.56 -10.80
CA ARG A 360 15.63 -23.81 -12.06
C ARG A 360 17.08 -23.32 -11.97
N ASN A 361 17.35 -22.29 -11.18
CA ASN A 361 18.70 -21.81 -10.88
C ASN A 361 18.74 -21.10 -9.52
N PRO A 362 18.83 -21.84 -8.39
CA PRO A 362 18.79 -21.28 -7.04
C PRO A 362 20.02 -20.43 -6.69
N LYS A 363 21.10 -20.50 -7.49
CA LYS A 363 22.25 -19.61 -7.36
C LYS A 363 21.97 -18.20 -7.88
N LEU A 364 20.94 -18.04 -8.71
CA LEU A 364 20.62 -16.77 -9.37
C LEU A 364 19.32 -16.16 -8.83
N ILE A 365 18.34 -16.99 -8.49
CA ILE A 365 17.02 -16.55 -8.08
C ILE A 365 16.77 -16.95 -6.62
N THR A 366 16.63 -15.97 -5.75
CA THR A 366 16.36 -16.18 -4.32
C THR A 366 14.95 -15.71 -3.97
N LEU A 367 14.19 -16.57 -3.28
CA LEU A 367 12.88 -16.23 -2.74
C LEU A 367 12.96 -16.13 -1.22
N HIS A 368 12.37 -15.07 -0.68
CA HIS A 368 12.15 -14.87 0.74
C HIS A 368 10.68 -14.69 1.04
N SER A 369 10.28 -15.08 2.27
CA SER A 369 8.97 -14.76 2.82
C SER A 369 8.84 -13.26 3.12
N VAL A 370 7.69 -12.85 3.64
CA VAL A 370 7.44 -11.44 4.02
C VAL A 370 8.45 -10.98 5.07
N MET A 371 9.00 -9.79 4.86
CA MET A 371 10.02 -9.17 5.72
C MET A 371 9.52 -7.87 6.35
N SER A 372 10.18 -7.47 7.43
CA SER A 372 9.98 -6.13 8.02
C SER A 372 10.53 -5.03 7.11
N GLN A 373 10.03 -3.79 7.28
CA GLN A 373 10.57 -2.64 6.54
C GLN A 373 12.07 -2.42 6.81
N SER A 374 12.56 -2.70 8.02
CA SER A 374 13.99 -2.61 8.33
C SER A 374 14.85 -3.61 7.55
N GLU A 375 14.35 -4.81 7.32
CA GLU A 375 15.07 -5.81 6.52
C GLU A 375 15.02 -5.43 5.05
N LEU A 376 13.86 -5.02 4.53
CA LEU A 376 13.72 -4.57 3.13
C LEU A 376 14.71 -3.46 2.77
N LYS A 377 14.99 -2.53 3.70
CA LYS A 377 15.99 -1.48 3.51
C LYS A 377 17.40 -2.01 3.27
N GLU A 378 17.81 -3.05 4.01
CA GLU A 378 19.12 -3.67 3.84
C GLU A 378 19.24 -4.33 2.47
N TYR A 379 18.16 -4.93 1.97
CA TYR A 379 18.15 -5.47 0.61
C TYR A 379 18.17 -4.37 -0.46
N LEU A 380 17.40 -3.29 -0.27
CA LEU A 380 17.37 -2.17 -1.21
C LEU A 380 18.70 -1.42 -1.31
N LYS A 381 19.52 -1.44 -0.25
CA LYS A 381 20.87 -0.85 -0.23
C LYS A 381 21.77 -1.38 -1.34
N ASN A 382 21.70 -2.68 -1.62
CA ASN A 382 22.58 -3.38 -2.56
C ASN A 382 21.88 -3.76 -3.88
N ALA A 383 20.61 -3.38 -4.03
CA ALA A 383 19.85 -3.66 -5.24
C ALA A 383 20.24 -2.71 -6.39
N LYS A 384 20.56 -3.28 -7.56
CA LYS A 384 20.80 -2.58 -8.83
C LYS A 384 19.56 -1.80 -9.27
N ALA A 385 18.43 -2.50 -9.34
CA ALA A 385 17.14 -1.94 -9.69
C ALA A 385 16.00 -2.80 -9.15
N PHE A 386 14.85 -2.16 -8.94
CA PHE A 386 13.60 -2.83 -8.65
C PHE A 386 12.89 -3.18 -9.96
N ILE A 387 12.46 -4.43 -10.13
CA ILE A 387 11.69 -4.86 -11.31
C ILE A 387 10.21 -4.79 -10.99
N PHE A 388 9.44 -4.02 -11.76
CA PHE A 388 8.00 -3.83 -11.62
C PHE A 388 7.26 -4.28 -12.88
N PRO A 389 6.95 -5.60 -13.02
CA PRO A 389 6.38 -6.12 -14.25
C PRO A 389 4.85 -6.01 -14.33
N SER A 390 4.21 -5.57 -13.26
CA SER A 390 2.76 -5.52 -13.12
C SER A 390 2.16 -4.26 -13.74
N GLU A 391 0.94 -4.40 -14.28
CA GLU A 391 0.08 -3.26 -14.59
C GLU A 391 -0.81 -2.99 -13.37
N GLU A 392 -0.44 -1.97 -12.61
CA GLU A 392 -1.15 -1.55 -11.39
C GLU A 392 -1.73 -0.15 -11.53
N PRO A 393 -2.85 0.16 -10.85
CA PRO A 393 -3.39 1.51 -10.81
C PRO A 393 -2.41 2.56 -10.28
N PHE A 394 -1.51 2.18 -9.36
CA PHE A 394 -0.42 3.03 -8.88
C PHE A 394 0.84 2.22 -8.65
N GLY A 395 0.91 1.46 -7.54
CA GLY A 395 2.08 0.66 -7.16
C GLY A 395 2.93 1.36 -6.09
N ILE A 396 2.72 1.01 -4.82
CA ILE A 396 3.45 1.63 -3.69
C ILE A 396 4.90 1.13 -3.62
N ALA A 397 5.12 -0.17 -3.80
CA ALA A 397 6.44 -0.80 -3.71
C ALA A 397 7.52 -0.18 -4.63
N PRO A 398 7.26 0.11 -5.92
CA PRO A 398 8.25 0.81 -6.75
C PRO A 398 8.53 2.25 -6.26
N VAL A 399 7.56 2.94 -5.67
CA VAL A 399 7.81 4.27 -5.07
C VAL A 399 8.66 4.16 -3.80
N GLU A 400 8.46 3.12 -2.97
CA GLU A 400 9.35 2.81 -1.84
C GLU A 400 10.78 2.49 -2.32
N ALA A 401 10.92 1.78 -3.45
CA ALA A 401 12.21 1.52 -4.07
C ALA A 401 12.88 2.82 -4.57
N LEU A 402 12.13 3.69 -5.25
CA LEU A 402 12.62 5.02 -5.66
C LEU A 402 13.06 5.84 -4.45
N ALA A 403 12.27 5.87 -3.37
CA ALA A 403 12.64 6.54 -2.13
C ALA A 403 13.94 5.96 -1.52
N ALA A 404 14.23 4.68 -1.70
CA ALA A 404 15.51 4.10 -1.31
C ALA A 404 16.69 4.43 -2.26
N GLY A 405 16.48 5.30 -3.25
CA GLY A 405 17.43 5.60 -4.32
C GLY A 405 17.60 4.45 -5.32
N CYS A 406 16.70 3.45 -5.31
CA CYS A 406 16.74 2.30 -6.20
C CYS A 406 15.98 2.61 -7.50
N PRO A 407 16.66 2.62 -8.67
CA PRO A 407 15.95 2.82 -9.93
C PRO A 407 14.98 1.68 -10.20
N VAL A 408 13.93 1.95 -10.98
CA VAL A 408 12.87 0.97 -11.26
C VAL A 408 12.82 0.63 -12.74
N ILE A 409 12.79 -0.67 -13.08
CA ILE A 409 12.44 -1.14 -14.43
C ILE A 409 10.95 -1.50 -14.41
N ALA A 410 10.11 -0.66 -15.03
CA ALA A 410 8.65 -0.76 -14.96
C ALA A 410 8.02 -1.12 -16.30
N TYR A 411 6.87 -1.81 -16.27
CA TYR A 411 6.03 -1.94 -17.45
C TYR A 411 5.44 -0.59 -17.85
N ASN A 412 5.46 -0.23 -19.14
CA ASN A 412 5.01 1.08 -19.65
C ASN A 412 3.47 1.26 -19.69
N GLN A 413 2.78 0.86 -18.63
CA GLN A 413 1.33 0.96 -18.47
C GLN A 413 0.96 1.20 -17.00
N GLY A 414 -0.31 1.54 -16.76
CA GLY A 414 -0.82 1.78 -15.41
C GLY A 414 -0.26 3.06 -14.78
N GLY A 415 -0.31 3.12 -13.46
CA GLY A 415 0.16 4.27 -12.68
C GLY A 415 1.67 4.43 -12.61
N ALA A 416 2.46 3.46 -13.10
CA ALA A 416 3.92 3.59 -13.17
C ALA A 416 4.37 4.81 -13.99
N LYS A 417 3.55 5.22 -14.96
CA LYS A 417 3.80 6.37 -15.84
C LYS A 417 3.79 7.71 -15.10
N ASP A 418 3.25 7.76 -13.89
CA ASP A 418 3.13 8.98 -13.09
C ASP A 418 4.41 9.29 -12.30
N TYR A 419 5.28 8.28 -12.11
CA TYR A 419 6.48 8.40 -11.28
C TYR A 419 7.77 7.88 -11.92
N ILE A 420 7.71 7.14 -13.03
CA ILE A 420 8.91 6.73 -13.77
C ILE A 420 9.26 7.77 -14.83
N LEU A 421 10.44 8.35 -14.67
CA LEU A 421 11.12 9.23 -15.61
C LEU A 421 12.12 8.37 -16.39
N ASP A 422 11.74 7.95 -17.60
CA ASP A 422 12.53 7.02 -18.42
C ASP A 422 13.95 7.54 -18.68
N GLY A 423 14.94 6.69 -18.42
CA GLY A 423 16.36 7.01 -18.51
C GLY A 423 16.88 7.91 -17.38
N LYS A 424 16.05 8.26 -16.39
CA LYS A 424 16.42 9.09 -15.23
C LYS A 424 16.34 8.31 -13.92
N ASN A 425 15.13 8.06 -13.41
CA ASN A 425 14.95 7.31 -12.16
C ASN A 425 14.57 5.84 -12.39
N GLY A 426 14.57 5.40 -13.65
CA GLY A 426 14.16 4.07 -14.05
C GLY A 426 14.18 3.88 -15.56
N LEU A 427 13.73 2.72 -16.00
CA LEU A 427 13.48 2.41 -17.41
C LEU A 427 12.11 1.79 -17.60
N PHE A 428 11.52 2.05 -18.76
CA PHE A 428 10.35 1.29 -19.20
C PHE A 428 10.71 0.05 -20.02
N PHE A 429 9.82 -0.94 -19.95
CA PHE A 429 9.71 -1.99 -20.95
C PHE A 429 8.29 -2.02 -21.53
N GLU A 430 8.18 -2.27 -22.83
CA GLU A 430 6.98 -1.93 -23.62
C GLU A 430 5.92 -3.05 -23.68
N GLN A 431 6.32 -4.31 -23.53
CA GLN A 431 5.40 -5.44 -23.60
C GLN A 431 5.52 -6.30 -22.35
N GLN A 432 4.40 -6.80 -21.83
CA GLN A 432 4.38 -7.68 -20.66
C GLN A 432 4.86 -9.12 -21.00
N SER A 433 6.08 -9.22 -21.51
CA SER A 433 6.73 -10.42 -22.03
C SER A 433 8.17 -10.53 -21.52
N VAL A 434 8.68 -11.77 -21.47
CA VAL A 434 10.04 -12.08 -21.02
C VAL A 434 11.07 -11.35 -21.88
N ASP A 435 10.89 -11.33 -23.19
CA ASP A 435 11.85 -10.73 -24.13
C ASP A 435 11.93 -9.22 -24.01
N SER A 436 10.80 -8.55 -23.78
CA SER A 436 10.79 -7.09 -23.61
C SER A 436 11.46 -6.68 -22.30
N LEU A 437 11.17 -7.40 -21.20
CA LEU A 437 11.82 -7.15 -19.92
C LEU A 437 13.32 -7.47 -19.97
N ALA A 438 13.71 -8.60 -20.57
CA ALA A 438 15.11 -8.99 -20.74
C ALA A 438 15.93 -7.95 -21.54
N LYS A 439 15.38 -7.44 -22.65
CA LYS A 439 15.99 -6.34 -23.40
C LYS A 439 16.22 -5.10 -22.53
N SER A 440 15.27 -4.78 -21.67
CA SER A 440 15.33 -3.61 -20.78
C SER A 440 16.32 -3.81 -19.64
N ILE A 441 16.43 -5.03 -19.09
CA ILE A 441 17.48 -5.43 -18.14
C ILE A 441 18.87 -5.27 -18.77
N LYS A 442 19.05 -5.74 -20.01
CA LYS A 442 20.31 -5.60 -20.73
C LYS A 442 20.68 -4.13 -20.96
N LYS A 443 19.73 -3.32 -21.42
CA LYS A 443 19.89 -1.86 -21.58
C LYS A 443 20.22 -1.19 -20.25
N PHE A 444 19.53 -1.56 -19.17
CA PHE A 444 19.79 -1.06 -17.82
C PHE A 444 21.23 -1.33 -17.40
N ASN A 445 21.70 -2.58 -17.53
CA ASN A 445 23.06 -2.97 -17.14
C ASN A 445 24.14 -2.20 -17.91
N GLN A 446 23.92 -1.88 -19.19
CA GLN A 446 24.82 -1.05 -19.98
C GLN A 446 24.92 0.36 -19.39
N ILE A 447 23.79 1.02 -19.16
CA ILE A 447 23.73 2.37 -18.59
C ILE A 447 24.30 2.39 -17.17
N TYR A 448 23.96 1.39 -16.36
CA TYR A 448 24.40 1.26 -14.98
C TYR A 448 25.93 1.13 -14.90
N SER A 449 26.53 0.26 -15.72
CA SER A 449 27.99 0.09 -15.77
C SER A 449 28.72 1.36 -16.22
N GLU A 450 28.16 2.11 -17.19
CA GLU A 450 28.73 3.39 -17.61
C GLU A 450 28.71 4.45 -16.49
N SER A 451 27.67 4.43 -15.64
CA SER A 451 27.53 5.37 -14.52
C SER A 451 28.51 5.11 -13.38
N GLU A 452 28.80 3.83 -13.07
CA GLU A 452 29.79 3.45 -12.05
C GLU A 452 31.21 3.89 -12.47
N ASN A 453 31.59 3.59 -13.72
CA ASN A 453 32.89 3.97 -14.27
C ASN A 453 33.15 5.49 -14.27
N ARG A 454 32.12 6.32 -14.46
CA ARG A 454 32.24 7.79 -14.37
C ARG A 454 32.45 8.27 -12.94
N THR A 455 31.80 7.63 -11.97
CA THR A 455 31.90 7.99 -10.56
C THR A 455 33.30 7.72 -10.02
N GLU A 456 33.93 6.62 -10.45
CA GLU A 456 35.32 6.29 -10.12
C GLU A 456 36.32 7.29 -10.74
N LYS A 457 36.18 7.60 -12.03
CA LYS A 457 37.07 8.57 -12.72
C LYS A 457 36.94 10.00 -12.19
N ASN A 458 35.75 10.41 -11.75
CA ASN A 458 35.54 11.75 -11.18
C ASN A 458 36.08 11.88 -9.75
N LYS A 459 36.23 10.79 -8.99
CA LYS A 459 36.92 10.80 -7.69
C LYS A 459 38.43 11.04 -7.83
N GLU A 460 39.02 10.74 -8.98
CA GLU A 460 40.46 10.97 -9.26
C GLU A 460 40.76 12.36 -9.84
N LYS A 461 39.76 13.12 -10.29
CA LYS A 461 39.93 14.47 -10.84
C LYS A 461 38.95 15.46 -10.21
N SER A 462 39.31 15.96 -9.02
CA SER A 462 38.67 17.13 -8.43
C SER A 462 39.14 18.39 -9.17
N THR A 463 38.34 18.85 -10.14
CA THR A 463 38.06 20.26 -10.51
C THR A 463 37.59 20.30 -11.96
N THR A 464 36.28 20.27 -12.19
CA THR A 464 35.53 21.15 -13.12
C THR A 464 34.09 20.65 -13.26
N LYS A 465 33.13 21.55 -13.00
CA LYS A 465 31.70 21.34 -13.31
C LYS A 465 31.54 21.33 -14.83
N ASN A 466 31.25 20.18 -15.41
CA ASN A 466 30.76 20.11 -16.79
C ASN A 466 29.37 19.49 -16.84
N GLN A 467 28.50 20.18 -17.59
CA GLN A 467 27.10 19.86 -17.82
C GLN A 467 26.94 18.45 -18.41
N ALA A 468 26.02 17.68 -17.83
CA ALA A 468 25.79 16.28 -18.18
C ALA A 468 24.99 16.12 -19.49
N PRO A 469 25.36 15.18 -20.38
CA PRO A 469 24.54 14.83 -21.53
C PRO A 469 23.28 14.05 -21.10
N HIS A 470 22.23 14.15 -21.90
CA HIS A 470 20.86 13.73 -21.59
C HIS A 470 20.60 12.23 -21.25
N SER A 471 21.59 11.33 -21.19
CA SER A 471 21.37 9.87 -21.27
C SER A 471 21.77 9.01 -20.05
N SER A 472 22.07 9.57 -18.88
CA SER A 472 22.43 8.79 -17.68
C SER A 472 21.32 8.77 -16.64
N LEU A 473 21.23 7.66 -15.89
CA LEU A 473 20.43 7.57 -14.66
C LEU A 473 20.87 8.66 -13.67
N LEU A 474 19.90 9.11 -12.89
CA LEU A 474 20.10 10.02 -11.75
C LEU A 474 20.92 9.32 -10.64
N SER A 475 21.58 10.11 -9.80
CA SER A 475 22.22 9.57 -8.60
C SER A 475 21.18 9.00 -7.63
N PRO A 476 21.55 8.08 -6.72
CA PRO A 476 20.63 7.54 -5.72
C PRO A 476 19.86 8.61 -4.94
N GLN A 477 20.50 9.73 -4.62
CA GLN A 477 19.88 10.84 -3.90
C GLN A 477 18.82 11.54 -4.75
N GLU A 478 19.15 11.88 -6.00
CA GLU A 478 18.21 12.48 -6.95
C GLU A 478 17.04 11.54 -7.28
N ILE A 479 17.28 10.21 -7.35
CA ILE A 479 16.22 9.20 -7.50
C ILE A 479 15.26 9.27 -6.29
N SER A 480 15.80 9.31 -5.07
CA SER A 480 15.01 9.43 -3.84
C SER A 480 14.17 10.71 -3.82
N GLU A 481 14.73 11.84 -4.25
CA GLU A 481 14.02 13.12 -4.35
C GLU A 481 12.80 13.03 -5.27
N THR A 482 12.86 12.25 -6.35
CA THR A 482 11.68 12.04 -7.23
C THR A 482 10.49 11.39 -6.52
N ALA A 483 10.73 10.70 -5.40
CA ALA A 483 9.68 10.05 -4.61
C ALA A 483 9.07 10.96 -3.53
N GLU A 484 9.70 12.09 -3.17
CA GLU A 484 9.27 12.94 -2.04
C GLU A 484 7.84 13.48 -2.17
N LYS A 485 7.40 13.73 -3.42
CA LYS A 485 6.03 14.15 -3.74
C LYS A 485 4.95 13.11 -3.36
N PHE A 486 5.34 11.89 -3.00
CA PHE A 486 4.44 10.83 -2.53
C PHE A 486 4.47 10.65 -1.01
N SER A 487 5.17 11.50 -0.26
CA SER A 487 5.23 11.42 1.20
C SER A 487 3.85 11.58 1.85
N ASN A 488 3.70 11.01 3.05
CA ASN A 488 2.49 11.16 3.87
C ASN A 488 2.14 12.64 4.10
N GLN A 489 3.15 13.50 4.29
CA GLN A 489 2.95 14.93 4.51
C GLN A 489 2.43 15.63 3.26
N HIS A 490 2.99 15.31 2.08
CA HIS A 490 2.53 15.88 0.81
C HIS A 490 1.08 15.48 0.52
N PHE A 491 0.75 14.19 0.69
CA PHE A 491 -0.62 13.69 0.56
C PHE A 491 -1.61 14.46 1.44
N LYS A 492 -1.33 14.57 2.74
CA LYS A 492 -2.20 15.27 3.70
C LYS A 492 -2.38 16.74 3.32
N THR A 493 -1.30 17.43 2.96
CA THR A 493 -1.33 18.85 2.59
C THR A 493 -2.17 19.08 1.35
N GLN A 494 -1.98 18.27 0.29
CA GLN A 494 -2.76 18.38 -0.94
C GLN A 494 -4.24 18.06 -0.71
N LEU A 495 -4.53 16.98 0.02
CA LEU A 495 -5.90 16.57 0.29
C LEU A 495 -6.66 17.60 1.12
N GLU A 496 -6.05 18.10 2.20
CA GLU A 496 -6.65 19.12 3.04
C GLU A 496 -6.89 20.42 2.26
N HIS A 497 -5.92 20.84 1.46
CA HIS A 497 -6.05 22.01 0.59
C HIS A 497 -7.21 21.86 -0.41
N TYR A 498 -7.25 20.73 -1.13
CA TYR A 498 -8.29 20.45 -2.11
C TYR A 498 -9.70 20.43 -1.49
N ILE A 499 -9.87 19.77 -0.34
CA ILE A 499 -11.15 19.73 0.38
C ILE A 499 -11.57 21.15 0.81
N LYS A 500 -10.65 21.92 1.41
CA LYS A 500 -10.96 23.30 1.83
C LYS A 500 -11.37 24.18 0.66
N GLU A 501 -10.63 24.17 -0.43
CA GLU A 501 -10.92 25.01 -1.60
C GLU A 501 -12.23 24.59 -2.27
N THR A 502 -12.53 23.30 -2.32
CA THR A 502 -13.79 22.80 -2.88
C THR A 502 -14.97 23.23 -2.02
N LEU A 503 -14.91 23.01 -0.70
CA LEU A 503 -15.96 23.42 0.22
C LEU A 503 -16.16 24.96 0.26
N LYS A 504 -15.09 25.75 0.08
CA LYS A 504 -15.19 27.21 -0.08
C LYS A 504 -15.95 27.59 -1.34
N LYS A 505 -15.63 26.96 -2.48
CA LYS A 505 -16.32 27.21 -3.77
C LYS A 505 -17.80 26.84 -3.73
N GLU A 506 -18.16 25.81 -2.98
CA GLU A 506 -19.56 25.41 -2.78
C GLU A 506 -20.30 26.26 -1.74
N GLY A 507 -19.63 27.24 -1.12
CA GLY A 507 -20.24 28.12 -0.10
C GLY A 507 -20.44 27.47 1.28
N ILE A 508 -19.80 26.32 1.53
CA ILE A 508 -19.90 25.55 2.77
C ILE A 508 -18.92 26.06 3.84
N LEU A 509 -17.80 26.67 3.42
CA LEU A 509 -16.71 27.15 4.28
C LEU A 509 -16.36 28.64 4.00
N PHE A 510 -16.18 29.45 5.04
CA PHE A 510 -15.59 30.80 4.96
C PHE A 510 -14.45 30.95 5.98
N ASP A 511 -13.40 31.70 5.62
CA ASP A 511 -12.36 32.08 6.57
C ASP A 511 -12.94 33.10 7.56
N LYS A 512 -12.71 32.92 8.87
CA LYS A 512 -12.94 34.00 9.84
C LYS A 512 -12.11 35.18 9.35
N LYS A 513 -12.75 36.32 9.02
CA LYS A 513 -12.03 37.60 8.95
C LYS A 513 -11.25 37.72 10.25
N GLN A 514 -9.92 37.81 10.16
CA GLN A 514 -9.12 38.35 11.24
C GLN A 514 -9.67 39.75 11.49
N SER A 515 -10.43 39.90 12.57
CA SER A 515 -10.72 41.21 13.14
C SER A 515 -9.40 41.70 13.72
N ASP A 516 -8.92 42.81 13.17
CA ASP A 516 -7.75 43.58 13.64
C ASP A 516 -7.75 43.81 15.16
#